data_AF-A0A174H9Q3-F1
#
_entry.id   AF-A0A174H9Q3-F1
#
_cell.length_a   1.000
_cell.length_b   1.000
_cell.length_c   1.000
_cell.angle_alpha   90.00
_cell.angle_beta   90.00
_cell.angle_gamma   90.00
#
_symmetry.space_group_name_H-M   'P 1'
#
loop_
_entity.id
_entity.type
_entity.pdbx_description
1 polymer ?
#
loop_
_entity_poly.entity_id
_entity_poly.type
_entity_poly.pdbx_seq_one_letter_code
_entity_poly.pdbx_strand_id
1 'polypeptide(L)'
;MNQELMTLDFWQDTVIYEGKTFPVGTLACDALNVPADTITKMNEQCEKINLLLGMLNAGQDTSALFPMAKEAALTMLEILSKTPPFSYMDIPKHRERIERVFTADNALKYVEFAIKAVTNSLPFEEVPKYADAVMLQRYTAVCGHLAYSLEEYQKAMLDFAEQSDGNEADRTAEGFAKMFGTYFPPEFSITEGNAWMSTLNNSVQYISVIRPGEKVAKLVKRMHYVSFVGMFRSDLFEGLCVGHAPKKCKICGKWFLTTNARHTKYCGGYAPGDKLHRTCRQIGNLKGREQRELADDHPIIQIYEKRLNTINRYVKRGTLDADLAEVMKKLAKDKELRAKSDVAYAKGAYEKEMEQAALLAEAKIHI
;
A
#
# COMPACT_ATOMS: atom_id res chain seq x y z
N MET A 1 -19.65 21.44 12.65
CA MET A 1 -19.09 20.34 13.49
C MET A 1 -17.71 20.01 12.97
N ASN A 2 -16.68 20.01 13.82
CA ASN A 2 -15.31 19.75 13.38
C ASN A 2 -15.12 18.24 13.09
N GLN A 3 -15.03 17.87 11.81
CA GLN A 3 -14.94 16.47 11.33
C GLN A 3 -13.53 16.10 10.84
N GLU A 4 -12.51 16.90 11.21
CA GLU A 4 -11.13 16.82 10.69
C GLU A 4 -10.54 15.41 10.57
N LEU A 5 -10.73 14.54 11.58
CA LEU A 5 -10.15 13.17 11.62
C LEU A 5 -10.51 12.32 10.39
N MET A 6 -11.69 12.54 9.82
CA MET A 6 -12.22 11.82 8.66
C MET A 6 -12.72 12.82 7.61
N THR A 7 -11.85 13.76 7.25
CA THR A 7 -12.08 14.76 6.21
C THR A 7 -10.96 14.68 5.17
N LEU A 8 -11.33 14.64 3.89
CA LEU A 8 -10.39 14.69 2.77
C LEU A 8 -10.75 15.84 1.84
N ASP A 9 -9.74 16.58 1.39
CA ASP A 9 -9.90 17.58 0.33
C ASP A 9 -9.26 17.08 -0.95
N PHE A 10 -10.08 16.76 -1.95
CA PHE A 10 -9.62 16.29 -3.25
C PHE A 10 -9.41 17.45 -4.22
N TRP A 11 -8.30 17.39 -4.95
CA TRP A 11 -8.01 18.28 -6.06
C TRP A 11 -7.16 17.56 -7.11
N GLN A 12 -7.73 17.39 -8.31
CA GLN A 12 -7.09 16.66 -9.42
C GLN A 12 -6.61 15.27 -8.96
N ASP A 13 -5.32 14.99 -9.08
CA ASP A 13 -4.65 13.74 -8.73
C ASP A 13 -4.09 13.74 -7.29
N THR A 14 -4.47 14.74 -6.47
CA THR A 14 -4.00 14.87 -5.09
C THR A 14 -5.12 14.98 -4.05
N VAL A 15 -4.83 14.55 -2.83
CA VAL A 15 -5.69 14.64 -1.66
C VAL A 15 -4.94 15.34 -0.52
N ILE A 16 -5.64 16.17 0.25
CA ILE A 16 -5.12 16.72 1.50
C ILE A 16 -5.76 15.99 2.67
N TYR A 17 -4.91 15.49 3.57
CA TYR A 17 -5.30 14.92 4.84
C TYR A 17 -4.49 15.59 5.95
N GLU A 18 -5.20 16.22 6.89
CA GLU A 18 -4.62 16.94 8.04
C GLU A 18 -3.44 17.85 7.71
N GLY A 19 -3.60 18.67 6.65
CA GLY A 19 -2.60 19.65 6.23
C GLY A 19 -1.42 19.08 5.45
N LYS A 20 -1.45 17.79 5.10
CA LYS A 20 -0.46 17.13 4.25
C LYS A 20 -1.06 16.76 2.91
N THR A 21 -0.31 16.97 1.84
CA THR A 21 -0.75 16.65 0.47
C THR A 21 -0.16 15.32 0.04
N PHE A 22 -0.99 14.43 -0.51
CA PHE A 22 -0.60 13.13 -1.05
C PHE A 22 -1.19 12.93 -2.45
N PRO A 23 -0.59 12.06 -3.29
CA PRO A 23 -1.30 11.51 -4.43
C PRO A 23 -2.57 10.78 -3.97
N VAL A 24 -3.69 10.98 -4.65
CA VAL A 24 -4.96 10.30 -4.33
C VAL A 24 -4.76 8.78 -4.38
N GLY A 25 -5.31 8.07 -3.40
CA GLY A 25 -5.17 6.62 -3.22
C GLY A 25 -4.04 6.22 -2.27
N THR A 26 -3.24 7.18 -1.79
CA THR A 26 -2.10 6.91 -0.90
C THR A 26 -2.58 6.41 0.47
N LEU A 27 -3.60 7.05 1.05
CA LEU A 27 -4.10 6.68 2.38
C LEU A 27 -4.72 5.29 2.34
N ALA A 28 -5.49 5.03 1.29
CA ALA A 28 -6.12 3.75 1.04
C ALA A 28 -5.10 2.64 0.80
N CYS A 29 -4.05 2.91 0.02
CA CYS A 29 -2.98 1.95 -0.23
C CYS A 29 -2.17 1.66 1.04
N ASP A 30 -1.90 2.66 1.87
CA ASP A 30 -1.20 2.48 3.14
C ASP A 30 -2.04 1.69 4.14
N ALA A 31 -3.37 1.84 4.13
CA ALA A 31 -4.27 1.07 4.98
C ALA A 31 -4.21 -0.45 4.70
N LEU A 32 -3.88 -0.87 3.47
CA LEU A 32 -3.64 -2.28 3.14
C LEU A 32 -2.40 -2.87 3.82
N ASN A 33 -1.50 -2.03 4.33
CA ASN A 33 -0.25 -2.45 4.98
C ASN A 33 -0.35 -2.49 6.51
N VAL A 34 -1.49 -2.14 7.10
CA VAL A 34 -1.63 -2.17 8.56
C VAL A 34 -1.56 -3.63 9.03
N PRO A 35 -0.60 -3.99 9.90
CA PRO A 35 -0.41 -5.38 10.31
C PRO A 35 -1.56 -5.91 11.15
N ALA A 36 -1.85 -7.22 11.03
CA ALA A 36 -2.88 -7.88 11.83
C ALA A 36 -2.65 -7.75 13.35
N ASP A 37 -1.39 -7.81 13.81
CA ASP A 37 -1.08 -7.64 15.24
C ASP A 37 -1.39 -6.22 15.75
N THR A 38 -1.26 -5.22 14.88
CA THR A 38 -1.62 -3.83 15.16
C THR A 38 -3.13 -3.70 15.25
N ILE A 39 -3.86 -4.36 14.33
CA ILE A 39 -5.33 -4.42 14.37
C ILE A 39 -5.84 -5.07 15.64
N THR A 40 -5.26 -6.20 16.06
CA THR A 40 -5.62 -6.86 17.33
C THR A 40 -5.44 -5.93 18.52
N LYS A 41 -4.29 -5.24 18.63
CA LYS A 41 -4.04 -4.26 19.71
C LYS A 41 -5.02 -3.08 19.68
N MET A 42 -5.42 -2.63 18.49
CA MET A 42 -6.47 -1.62 18.35
C MET A 42 -7.81 -2.16 18.84
N ASN A 43 -8.16 -3.41 18.49
CA ASN A 43 -9.43 -4.02 18.87
C ASN A 43 -9.61 -4.10 20.39
N GLU A 44 -8.56 -4.44 21.14
CA GLU A 44 -8.59 -4.42 22.61
C GLU A 44 -8.98 -3.03 23.17
N GLN A 45 -8.55 -1.95 22.53
CA GLN A 45 -8.95 -0.60 22.93
C GLN A 45 -10.35 -0.24 22.41
N CYS A 46 -10.71 -0.70 21.20
CA CYS A 46 -12.06 -0.55 20.64
C CYS A 46 -13.11 -1.13 21.60
N GLU A 47 -12.90 -2.32 22.15
CA GLU A 47 -13.82 -2.97 23.09
C GLU A 47 -14.10 -2.09 24.32
N LYS A 48 -13.05 -1.53 24.94
CA LYS A 48 -13.19 -0.63 26.10
C LYS A 48 -13.96 0.65 25.74
N ILE A 49 -13.67 1.23 24.58
CA ILE A 49 -14.33 2.45 24.10
C ILE A 49 -15.80 2.16 23.72
N ASN A 50 -16.09 0.98 23.19
CA ASN A 50 -17.45 0.55 22.82
C ASN A 50 -18.36 0.39 24.03
N LEU A 51 -17.83 0.03 25.21
CA LEU A 51 -18.61 0.05 26.44
C LEU A 51 -19.16 1.45 26.72
N LEU A 52 -18.31 2.49 26.60
CA LEU A 52 -18.74 3.87 26.75
C LEU A 52 -19.75 4.26 25.65
N LEU A 53 -19.47 3.88 24.39
CA LEU A 53 -20.36 4.18 23.26
C LEU A 53 -21.77 3.62 23.46
N GLY A 54 -21.87 2.37 23.91
CA GLY A 54 -23.14 1.70 24.17
C GLY A 54 -23.96 2.42 25.22
N MET A 55 -23.34 2.82 26.33
CA MET A 55 -24.02 3.55 27.39
C MET A 55 -24.43 4.98 26.96
N LEU A 56 -23.59 5.68 26.20
CA LEU A 56 -23.93 7.00 25.63
C LEU A 56 -25.15 6.89 24.69
N ASN A 57 -25.19 5.88 23.84
CA ASN A 57 -26.31 5.65 22.92
C ASN A 57 -27.60 5.23 23.66
N ALA A 58 -27.47 4.54 24.79
CA ALA A 58 -28.59 4.18 25.65
C ALA A 58 -29.06 5.33 26.57
N GLY A 59 -28.38 6.49 26.55
CA GLY A 59 -28.68 7.61 27.45
C GLY A 59 -28.43 7.31 28.93
N GLN A 60 -27.54 6.37 29.23
CA GLN A 60 -27.23 5.92 30.59
C GLN A 60 -26.08 6.71 31.21
N ASP A 61 -25.96 6.67 32.55
CA ASP A 61 -24.83 7.27 33.26
C ASP A 61 -23.53 6.55 32.90
N THR A 62 -22.59 7.31 32.37
CA THR A 62 -21.32 6.84 31.82
C THR A 62 -20.13 7.20 32.70
N SER A 63 -20.38 7.85 33.85
CA SER A 63 -19.36 8.46 34.72
C SER A 63 -18.23 7.51 35.11
N ALA A 64 -18.57 6.25 35.38
CA ALA A 64 -17.61 5.22 35.80
C ALA A 64 -16.68 4.73 34.66
N LEU A 65 -17.07 4.90 33.39
CA LEU A 65 -16.31 4.41 32.25
C LEU A 65 -15.31 5.42 31.66
N PHE A 66 -15.41 6.71 32.03
CA PHE A 66 -14.54 7.75 31.44
C PHE A 66 -13.06 7.53 31.62
N PRO A 67 -12.54 7.22 32.82
CA PRO A 67 -11.11 7.02 33.00
C PRO A 67 -10.57 5.93 32.07
N MET A 68 -11.29 4.80 31.98
CA MET A 68 -10.95 3.67 31.13
C MET A 68 -11.04 4.04 29.64
N ALA A 69 -12.15 4.64 29.19
CA ALA A 69 -12.33 4.98 27.79
C ALA A 69 -11.35 6.07 27.32
N LYS A 70 -11.01 7.03 28.19
CA LYS A 70 -9.99 8.04 27.93
C LYS A 70 -8.62 7.41 27.75
N GLU A 71 -8.22 6.54 28.68
CA GLU A 71 -6.94 5.82 28.59
C GLU A 71 -6.88 4.94 27.35
N ALA A 72 -7.97 4.23 27.02
CA ALA A 72 -8.08 3.44 25.80
C ALA A 72 -7.97 4.31 24.53
N ALA A 73 -8.60 5.48 24.49
CA ALA A 73 -8.51 6.41 23.36
C ALA A 73 -7.10 6.99 23.20
N LEU A 74 -6.41 7.31 24.30
CA LEU A 74 -5.01 7.76 24.28
C LEU A 74 -4.06 6.65 23.83
N THR A 75 -4.27 5.43 24.33
CA THR A 75 -3.51 4.24 23.91
C THR A 75 -3.73 3.93 22.43
N MET A 76 -4.98 4.03 21.96
CA MET A 76 -5.33 3.90 20.54
C MET A 76 -4.52 4.92 19.71
N LEU A 77 -4.50 6.19 20.13
CA LEU A 77 -3.76 7.22 19.42
C LEU A 77 -2.24 6.94 19.35
N GLU A 78 -1.66 6.34 20.39
CA GLU A 78 -0.26 5.91 20.40
C GLU A 78 0.03 4.78 19.42
N ILE A 79 -0.88 3.81 19.31
CA ILE A 79 -0.79 2.75 18.29
C ILE A 79 -0.83 3.37 16.89
N LEU A 80 -1.82 4.25 16.64
CA LEU A 80 -2.04 4.91 15.37
C LEU A 80 -0.86 5.79 14.93
N SER A 81 -0.18 6.44 15.88
CA SER A 81 0.96 7.33 15.59
C SER A 81 2.13 6.67 14.86
N LYS A 82 2.22 5.32 14.90
CA LYS A 82 3.37 4.57 14.36
C LYS A 82 3.12 3.99 12.97
N THR A 83 1.86 3.93 12.53
CA THR A 83 1.47 3.13 11.36
C THR A 83 0.72 3.99 10.35
N PRO A 84 1.24 4.15 9.11
CA PRO A 84 0.48 4.75 8.02
C PRO A 84 -0.84 4.01 7.74
N PRO A 85 -1.90 4.71 7.32
CA PRO A 85 -1.96 6.15 7.06
C PRO A 85 -2.15 7.01 8.33
N PHE A 86 -2.38 6.38 9.48
CA PHE A 86 -2.72 7.08 10.72
C PHE A 86 -1.57 7.90 11.31
N SER A 87 -0.32 7.51 11.04
CA SER A 87 0.86 8.31 11.41
C SER A 87 0.93 9.66 10.70
N TYR A 88 0.09 9.89 9.67
CA TYR A 88 -0.02 11.19 9.02
C TYR A 88 -0.87 12.20 9.80
N MET A 89 -1.65 11.77 10.79
CA MET A 89 -2.48 12.65 11.61
C MET A 89 -1.64 13.61 12.47
N ASP A 90 -2.26 14.71 12.89
CA ASP A 90 -1.75 15.65 13.88
C ASP A 90 -1.97 15.06 15.29
N ILE A 91 -1.14 14.08 15.63
CA ILE A 91 -1.21 13.33 16.89
C ILE A 91 -1.23 14.25 18.13
N PRO A 92 -0.38 15.29 18.26
CA PRO A 92 -0.43 16.20 19.40
C PRO A 92 -1.80 16.88 19.57
N LYS A 93 -2.38 17.38 18.48
CA LYS A 93 -3.69 18.03 18.48
C LYS A 93 -4.81 17.07 18.87
N HIS A 94 -4.77 15.82 18.41
CA HIS A 94 -5.76 14.82 18.80
C HIS A 94 -5.63 14.40 20.26
N ARG A 95 -4.39 14.29 20.77
CA ARG A 95 -4.14 14.02 22.19
C ARG A 95 -4.74 15.11 23.08
N GLU A 96 -4.44 16.37 22.82
CA GLU A 96 -4.98 17.51 23.58
C GLU A 96 -6.51 17.50 23.57
N ARG A 97 -7.12 17.23 22.41
CA ARG A 97 -8.58 17.14 22.30
C ARG A 97 -9.16 16.00 23.11
N ILE A 98 -8.60 14.79 23.01
CA ILE A 98 -9.06 13.64 23.82
C ILE A 98 -8.94 13.96 25.31
N GLU A 99 -7.83 14.56 25.73
CA GLU A 99 -7.62 14.94 27.12
C GLU A 99 -8.66 15.94 27.63
N ARG A 100 -9.05 16.90 26.78
CA ARG A 100 -10.05 17.93 27.06
C ARG A 100 -11.49 17.39 27.09
N VAL A 101 -11.87 16.53 26.13
CA VAL A 101 -13.29 16.19 25.91
C VAL A 101 -13.76 14.95 26.68
N PHE A 102 -12.86 14.02 27.03
CA PHE A 102 -13.22 12.82 27.79
C PHE A 102 -13.38 13.14 29.29
N THR A 103 -14.53 13.74 29.61
CA THR A 103 -14.94 14.10 30.98
C THR A 103 -16.39 13.67 31.24
N ALA A 104 -16.74 13.45 32.51
CA ALA A 104 -18.10 13.09 32.90
C ALA A 104 -19.12 14.20 32.56
N ASP A 105 -18.73 15.47 32.73
CA ASP A 105 -19.57 16.63 32.38
C ASP A 105 -19.94 16.66 30.89
N ASN A 106 -18.97 16.44 30.00
CA ASN A 106 -19.23 16.40 28.55
C ASN A 106 -20.13 15.25 28.14
N ALA A 107 -20.14 14.14 28.88
CA ALA A 107 -21.01 13.02 28.58
C ALA A 107 -22.44 13.24 29.03
N LEU A 108 -22.65 13.81 30.21
CA LEU A 108 -23.97 14.26 30.65
C LEU A 108 -24.55 15.25 29.64
N LYS A 109 -23.73 16.21 29.20
CA LYS A 109 -24.09 17.15 28.13
C LYS A 109 -24.40 16.44 26.81
N TYR A 110 -23.71 15.36 26.46
CA TYR A 110 -24.02 14.60 25.26
C TYR A 110 -25.37 13.90 25.36
N VAL A 111 -25.69 13.27 26.50
CA VAL A 111 -27.01 12.65 26.72
C VAL A 111 -28.12 13.70 26.65
N GLU A 112 -27.92 14.86 27.28
CA GLU A 112 -28.86 15.99 27.20
C GLU A 112 -29.05 16.46 25.74
N PHE A 113 -27.95 16.62 25.00
CA PHE A 113 -27.96 16.99 23.59
C PHE A 113 -28.75 15.96 22.75
N ALA A 114 -28.48 14.66 22.94
CA ALA A 114 -29.13 13.59 22.20
C ALA A 114 -30.64 13.56 22.47
N ILE A 115 -31.07 13.72 23.73
CA ILE A 115 -32.49 13.82 24.09
C ILE A 115 -33.11 15.02 23.40
N LYS A 116 -32.54 16.22 23.56
CA LYS A 116 -33.05 17.46 22.95
C LYS A 116 -33.13 17.38 21.42
N ALA A 117 -32.17 16.72 20.78
CA ALA A 117 -32.15 16.53 19.33
C ALA A 117 -33.28 15.59 18.87
N VAL A 118 -33.49 14.47 19.56
CA VAL A 118 -34.55 13.49 19.23
C VAL A 118 -35.95 14.07 19.51
N THR A 119 -36.11 14.88 20.56
CA THR A 119 -37.39 15.54 20.88
C THR A 119 -37.61 16.84 20.09
N ASN A 120 -36.72 17.17 19.15
CA ASN A 120 -36.74 18.40 18.35
C ASN A 120 -36.90 19.67 19.21
N SER A 121 -36.28 19.68 20.39
CA SER A 121 -36.38 20.74 21.39
C SER A 121 -35.04 21.45 21.63
N LEU A 122 -34.07 21.27 20.73
CA LEU A 122 -32.76 21.92 20.79
C LEU A 122 -32.78 23.26 20.04
N PRO A 123 -32.71 24.41 20.74
CA PRO A 123 -32.58 25.70 20.06
C PRO A 123 -31.24 25.79 19.32
N PHE A 124 -31.24 26.43 18.15
CA PHE A 124 -30.04 26.53 17.31
C PHE A 124 -28.89 27.27 18.03
N GLU A 125 -29.22 28.28 18.83
CA GLU A 125 -28.27 29.06 19.63
C GLU A 125 -27.62 28.26 20.77
N GLU A 126 -28.23 27.14 21.18
CA GLU A 126 -27.66 26.25 22.20
C GLU A 126 -26.68 25.23 21.62
N VAL A 127 -26.75 24.93 20.32
CA VAL A 127 -25.88 23.93 19.66
C VAL A 127 -24.39 24.12 19.97
N PRO A 128 -23.82 25.35 19.95
CA PRO A 128 -22.41 25.57 20.28
C PRO A 128 -22.02 25.13 21.70
N LYS A 129 -22.97 25.14 22.66
CA LYS A 129 -22.71 24.74 24.06
C LYS A 129 -22.38 23.26 24.20
N TYR A 130 -22.77 22.43 23.22
CA TYR A 130 -22.54 20.99 23.20
C TYR A 130 -21.34 20.58 22.34
N ALA A 131 -20.52 21.53 21.86
CA ALA A 131 -19.44 21.24 20.93
C ALA A 131 -18.43 20.19 21.44
N ASP A 132 -17.99 20.29 22.70
CA ASP A 132 -17.07 19.32 23.29
C ASP A 132 -17.75 17.98 23.60
N ALA A 133 -19.04 17.98 23.98
CA ALA A 133 -19.84 16.77 24.17
C ALA A 133 -20.02 15.97 22.87
N VAL A 134 -20.30 16.67 21.77
CA VAL A 134 -20.37 16.07 20.42
C VAL A 134 -18.99 15.59 19.97
N MET A 135 -17.92 16.32 20.30
CA MET A 135 -16.55 15.88 20.00
C MET A 135 -16.16 14.61 20.78
N LEU A 136 -16.55 14.52 22.06
CA LEU A 136 -16.41 13.30 22.87
C LEU A 136 -17.07 12.11 22.17
N GLN A 137 -18.37 12.22 21.83
CA GLN A 137 -19.05 11.13 21.16
C GLN A 137 -18.39 10.77 19.83
N ARG A 138 -17.91 11.77 19.07
CA ARG A 138 -17.26 11.52 17.78
C ARG A 138 -15.98 10.70 17.95
N TYR A 139 -15.12 11.04 18.91
CA TYR A 139 -13.92 10.23 19.18
C TYR A 139 -14.30 8.83 19.66
N THR A 140 -15.27 8.72 20.57
CA THR A 140 -15.76 7.43 21.06
C THR A 140 -16.27 6.55 19.92
N ALA A 141 -17.10 7.09 19.03
CA ALA A 141 -17.65 6.36 17.88
C ALA A 141 -16.54 5.96 16.89
N VAL A 142 -15.63 6.86 16.55
CA VAL A 142 -14.58 6.56 15.57
C VAL A 142 -13.57 5.55 16.13
N CYS A 143 -13.07 5.76 17.34
CA CYS A 143 -12.10 4.86 17.95
C CYS A 143 -12.74 3.51 18.31
N GLY A 144 -14.02 3.47 18.69
CA GLY A 144 -14.74 2.23 19.02
C GLY A 144 -14.93 1.30 17.82
N HIS A 145 -14.99 1.82 16.59
CA HIS A 145 -15.22 1.03 15.38
C HIS A 145 -13.99 0.90 14.47
N LEU A 146 -12.84 1.45 14.87
CA LEU A 146 -11.68 1.58 13.97
C LEU A 146 -11.11 0.23 13.53
N ALA A 147 -10.86 -0.69 14.45
CA ALA A 147 -10.26 -1.99 14.13
C ALA A 147 -11.17 -2.78 13.17
N TYR A 148 -12.44 -2.93 13.52
CA TYR A 148 -13.45 -3.56 12.65
C TYR A 148 -13.53 -2.92 11.27
N SER A 149 -13.59 -1.58 11.21
CA SER A 149 -13.61 -0.84 9.95
C SER A 149 -12.38 -1.17 9.09
N LEU A 150 -11.20 -1.19 9.69
CA LEU A 150 -9.97 -1.46 8.96
C LEU A 150 -9.90 -2.91 8.45
N GLU A 151 -10.35 -3.88 9.24
CA GLU A 151 -10.47 -5.28 8.81
C GLU A 151 -11.41 -5.42 7.61
N GLU A 152 -12.59 -4.81 7.67
CA GLU A 152 -13.56 -4.83 6.57
C GLU A 152 -13.02 -4.14 5.31
N TYR A 153 -12.25 -3.06 5.47
CA TYR A 153 -11.56 -2.44 4.36
C TYR A 153 -10.52 -3.38 3.74
N GLN A 154 -9.64 -3.98 4.54
CA GLN A 154 -8.62 -4.90 4.03
C GLN A 154 -9.24 -6.13 3.37
N LYS A 155 -10.23 -6.74 4.00
CA LYS A 155 -10.96 -7.91 3.47
C LYS A 155 -11.60 -7.60 2.12
N ALA A 156 -12.21 -6.42 1.97
CA ALA A 156 -12.85 -6.05 0.71
C ALA A 156 -11.84 -5.65 -0.39
N MET A 157 -10.75 -4.96 -0.03
CA MET A 157 -9.88 -4.31 -1.02
C MET A 157 -8.58 -5.08 -1.34
N LEU A 158 -8.16 -6.05 -0.53
CA LEU A 158 -6.95 -6.84 -0.81
C LEU A 158 -7.08 -7.63 -2.12
N ASP A 159 -8.20 -8.31 -2.31
CA ASP A 159 -8.48 -9.08 -3.52
C ASP A 159 -8.49 -8.18 -4.77
N PHE A 160 -9.14 -7.03 -4.69
CA PHE A 160 -9.12 -6.03 -5.76
C PHE A 160 -7.69 -5.52 -6.03
N ALA A 161 -6.93 -5.22 -4.98
CA ALA A 161 -5.55 -4.78 -5.10
C ALA A 161 -4.66 -5.84 -5.76
N GLU A 162 -4.88 -7.12 -5.49
CA GLU A 162 -4.18 -8.24 -6.13
C GLU A 162 -4.48 -8.33 -7.63
N GLN A 163 -5.74 -8.15 -8.03
CA GLN A 163 -6.10 -8.07 -9.46
C GLN A 163 -5.42 -6.88 -10.14
N SER A 164 -5.40 -5.72 -9.48
CA SER A 164 -4.72 -4.54 -10.01
C SER A 164 -3.20 -4.74 -10.13
N ASP A 165 -2.57 -5.51 -9.24
CA ASP A 165 -1.12 -5.78 -9.28
C ASP A 165 -0.69 -6.65 -10.47
N GLY A 166 -1.64 -7.43 -11.03
CA GLY A 166 -1.43 -8.37 -12.13
C GLY A 166 -0.64 -7.79 -13.31
N ASN A 167 0.11 -8.66 -14.00
CA ASN A 167 0.89 -8.23 -15.17
C ASN A 167 0.00 -7.87 -16.36
N GLU A 168 -1.18 -8.46 -16.45
CA GLU A 168 -2.17 -8.23 -17.52
C GLU A 168 -3.10 -7.04 -17.21
N ALA A 169 -3.01 -6.45 -16.02
CA ALA A 169 -3.83 -5.32 -15.64
C ALA A 169 -3.50 -4.11 -16.55
N ASP A 170 -4.51 -3.59 -17.24
CA ASP A 170 -4.43 -2.29 -17.89
C ASP A 170 -4.42 -1.20 -16.81
N ARG A 171 -3.26 -0.56 -16.63
CA ARG A 171 -3.02 0.42 -15.56
C ARG A 171 -3.30 1.86 -15.98
N THR A 172 -4.19 2.05 -16.95
CA THR A 172 -4.80 3.34 -17.28
C THR A 172 -6.03 3.59 -16.40
N ALA A 173 -6.54 4.82 -16.38
CA ALA A 173 -7.79 5.14 -15.68
C ALA A 173 -8.97 4.32 -16.25
N GLU A 174 -9.02 4.17 -17.58
CA GLU A 174 -10.02 3.37 -18.29
C GLU A 174 -9.88 1.88 -17.96
N GLY A 175 -8.66 1.36 -17.92
CA GLY A 175 -8.36 -0.01 -17.52
C GLY A 175 -8.83 -0.33 -16.11
N PHE A 176 -8.55 0.55 -15.15
CA PHE A 176 -9.06 0.42 -13.79
C PHE A 176 -10.58 0.57 -13.71
N ALA A 177 -11.20 1.47 -14.48
CA ALA A 177 -12.66 1.59 -14.53
C ALA A 177 -13.33 0.29 -15.02
N LYS A 178 -12.76 -0.36 -16.04
CA LYS A 178 -13.24 -1.67 -16.54
C LYS A 178 -13.09 -2.77 -15.49
N MET A 179 -11.93 -2.83 -14.83
CA MET A 179 -11.67 -3.77 -13.74
C MET A 179 -12.63 -3.55 -12.58
N PHE A 180 -12.83 -2.29 -12.19
CA PHE A 180 -13.76 -1.89 -11.14
C PHE A 180 -15.18 -2.37 -11.44
N GLY A 181 -15.71 -2.12 -12.64
CA GLY A 181 -17.06 -2.58 -13.00
C GLY A 181 -17.22 -4.09 -13.10
N THR A 182 -16.14 -4.83 -13.33
CA THR A 182 -16.14 -6.31 -13.33
C THR A 182 -16.13 -6.85 -11.91
N TYR A 183 -15.35 -6.22 -11.01
CA TYR A 183 -15.21 -6.66 -9.64
C TYR A 183 -16.39 -6.20 -8.75
N PHE A 184 -16.86 -4.97 -8.96
CA PHE A 184 -17.97 -4.35 -8.26
C PHE A 184 -19.12 -4.09 -9.25
N PRO A 185 -20.00 -5.08 -9.50
CA PRO A 185 -21.08 -4.92 -10.45
C PRO A 185 -22.00 -3.75 -10.09
N PRO A 186 -22.54 -3.04 -11.09
CA PRO A 186 -23.37 -1.85 -10.90
C PRO A 186 -24.79 -2.16 -10.41
N GLU A 187 -25.13 -3.43 -10.16
CA GLU A 187 -26.44 -3.90 -9.73
C GLU A 187 -26.40 -4.30 -8.25
N PHE A 188 -27.36 -3.80 -7.47
CA PHE A 188 -27.34 -3.96 -6.02
C PHE A 188 -27.71 -5.40 -5.68
N SER A 189 -26.79 -6.10 -5.03
CA SER A 189 -26.97 -7.48 -4.62
C SER A 189 -26.75 -7.62 -3.13
N ILE A 190 -27.81 -8.00 -2.41
CA ILE A 190 -27.74 -8.37 -0.99
C ILE A 190 -27.09 -9.76 -0.85
N THR A 191 -27.22 -10.61 -1.87
CA THR A 191 -26.84 -12.02 -1.86
C THR A 191 -25.38 -12.27 -2.24
N GLU A 192 -24.77 -11.38 -3.04
CA GLU A 192 -23.38 -11.55 -3.54
C GLU A 192 -22.33 -10.90 -2.62
N GLY A 193 -22.63 -10.76 -1.33
CA GLY A 193 -21.71 -10.15 -0.36
C GLY A 193 -21.37 -8.70 -0.72
N ASN A 194 -20.21 -8.21 -0.27
CA ASN A 194 -19.73 -6.83 -0.49
C ASN A 194 -19.43 -6.48 -1.97
N ALA A 195 -20.05 -7.17 -2.95
CA ALA A 195 -19.91 -6.93 -4.38
C ALA A 195 -20.47 -5.58 -4.84
N TRP A 196 -21.40 -4.97 -4.08
CA TRP A 196 -21.84 -3.60 -4.31
C TRP A 196 -21.09 -2.59 -3.45
N MET A 197 -20.67 -1.48 -4.04
CA MET A 197 -19.91 -0.44 -3.33
C MET A 197 -20.71 0.85 -3.17
N SER A 198 -21.31 1.00 -1.99
CA SER A 198 -21.85 2.28 -1.53
C SER A 198 -20.85 2.98 -0.59
N THR A 199 -20.67 4.29 -0.77
CA THR A 199 -19.96 5.15 0.18
C THR A 199 -20.95 6.06 0.88
N LEU A 200 -21.01 6.00 2.21
CA LEU A 200 -21.80 6.93 3.01
C LEU A 200 -20.92 8.10 3.46
N ASN A 201 -21.30 9.30 3.05
CA ASN A 201 -20.66 10.56 3.45
C ASN A 201 -21.60 11.36 4.34
N ASN A 202 -21.05 12.08 5.31
CA ASN A 202 -21.80 13.08 6.08
C ASN A 202 -22.15 14.29 5.20
N SER A 203 -21.20 14.72 4.36
CA SER A 203 -21.43 15.79 3.38
C SER A 203 -20.32 15.84 2.34
N VAL A 204 -20.63 16.47 1.20
CA VAL A 204 -19.66 16.86 0.16
C VAL A 204 -19.81 18.37 -0.03
N GLN A 205 -18.70 19.10 0.01
CA GLN A 205 -18.65 20.55 -0.11
C GLN A 205 -17.61 20.97 -1.15
N TYR A 206 -17.94 21.99 -1.94
CA TYR A 206 -16.96 22.66 -2.78
C TYR A 206 -16.51 23.94 -2.09
N ILE A 207 -15.22 24.02 -1.76
CA ILE A 207 -14.67 25.13 -0.98
C ILE A 207 -13.36 25.63 -1.59
N SER A 208 -13.01 26.89 -1.29
CA SER A 208 -11.74 27.48 -1.67
C SER A 208 -10.71 27.28 -0.55
N VAL A 209 -9.58 26.64 -0.85
CA VAL A 209 -8.52 26.33 0.13
C VAL A 209 -7.16 26.76 -0.42
N ILE A 210 -6.36 27.43 0.41
CA ILE A 210 -4.93 27.61 0.14
C ILE A 210 -4.24 26.33 0.59
N ARG A 211 -3.75 25.57 -0.38
CA ARG A 211 -3.15 24.25 -0.15
C ARG A 211 -1.78 24.39 0.53
N PRO A 212 -1.32 23.39 1.28
CA PRO A 212 -0.01 23.41 1.93
C PRO A 212 1.11 23.72 0.94
N GLY A 213 1.87 24.79 1.19
CA GLY A 213 2.98 25.22 0.33
C GLY A 213 2.58 26.07 -0.88
N GLU A 214 1.29 26.33 -1.11
CA GLU A 214 0.81 27.16 -2.21
C GLU A 214 0.44 28.58 -1.76
N LYS A 215 0.37 29.53 -2.71
CA LYS A 215 -0.03 30.93 -2.48
C LYS A 215 -1.41 31.28 -3.06
N VAL A 216 -1.95 30.42 -3.92
CA VAL A 216 -3.20 30.67 -4.64
C VAL A 216 -4.22 29.66 -4.16
N ALA A 217 -5.43 30.14 -3.89
CA ALA A 217 -6.51 29.27 -3.48
C ALA A 217 -6.96 28.36 -4.62
N LYS A 218 -7.33 27.13 -4.28
CA LYS A 218 -7.87 26.13 -5.21
C LYS A 218 -9.29 25.77 -4.80
N LEU A 219 -10.15 25.53 -5.79
CA LEU A 219 -11.47 24.94 -5.56
C LEU A 219 -11.30 23.45 -5.34
N VAL A 220 -11.55 22.98 -4.12
CA VAL A 220 -11.41 21.58 -3.72
C VAL A 220 -12.76 20.95 -3.42
N LYS A 221 -12.85 19.64 -3.61
CA LYS A 221 -13.98 18.82 -3.18
C LYS A 221 -13.67 18.28 -1.78
N ARG A 222 -14.23 18.91 -0.75
CA ARG A 222 -14.13 18.46 0.64
C ARG A 222 -15.19 17.41 0.92
N MET A 223 -14.77 16.23 1.32
CA MET A 223 -15.65 15.16 1.76
C MET A 223 -15.47 14.90 3.24
N HIS A 224 -16.60 14.73 3.93
CA HIS A 224 -16.61 14.33 5.31
C HIS A 224 -17.23 12.95 5.46
N TYR A 225 -16.52 12.04 6.12
CA TYR A 225 -16.92 10.63 6.18
C TYR A 225 -17.54 10.26 7.53
N VAL A 226 -18.35 9.19 7.51
CA VAL A 226 -18.89 8.54 8.72
C VAL A 226 -17.92 7.52 9.31
N SER A 227 -17.03 6.96 8.49
CA SER A 227 -16.07 5.93 8.89
C SER A 227 -14.77 6.01 8.07
N PHE A 228 -13.69 5.44 8.62
CA PHE A 228 -12.42 5.29 7.91
C PHE A 228 -12.54 4.39 6.67
N VAL A 229 -13.44 3.39 6.67
CA VAL A 229 -13.72 2.56 5.49
C VAL A 229 -14.21 3.41 4.32
N GLY A 230 -15.19 4.27 4.57
CA GLY A 230 -15.72 5.18 3.55
C GLY A 230 -14.63 6.12 3.04
N MET A 231 -13.80 6.63 3.95
CA MET A 231 -12.68 7.50 3.62
C MET A 231 -11.63 6.81 2.72
N PHE A 232 -11.15 5.62 3.11
CA PHE A 232 -10.16 4.88 2.34
C PHE A 232 -10.70 4.39 1.00
N ARG A 233 -11.96 3.94 0.94
CA ARG A 233 -12.61 3.60 -0.33
C ARG A 233 -12.68 4.80 -1.27
N SER A 234 -13.13 5.95 -0.76
CA SER A 234 -13.18 7.18 -1.56
C SER A 234 -11.80 7.60 -2.03
N ASP A 235 -10.78 7.55 -1.17
CA ASP A 235 -9.39 7.84 -1.57
C ASP A 235 -8.89 6.87 -2.65
N LEU A 236 -9.17 5.57 -2.53
CA LEU A 236 -8.81 4.60 -3.57
C LEU A 236 -9.52 4.89 -4.89
N PHE A 237 -10.83 5.10 -4.88
CA PHE A 237 -11.63 5.21 -6.09
C PHE A 237 -11.35 6.49 -6.85
N GLU A 238 -11.20 7.61 -6.15
CA GLU A 238 -10.73 8.85 -6.77
C GLU A 238 -9.33 8.67 -7.37
N GLY A 239 -8.51 7.79 -6.77
CA GLY A 239 -7.19 7.41 -7.29
C GLY A 239 -7.29 6.60 -8.58
N LEU A 240 -8.17 5.59 -8.62
CA LEU A 240 -8.42 4.79 -9.81
C LEU A 240 -8.88 5.67 -10.98
N CYS A 241 -9.72 6.69 -10.73
CA CYS A 241 -10.19 7.64 -11.72
C CYS A 241 -9.06 8.44 -12.40
N VAL A 242 -7.90 8.59 -11.75
CA VAL A 242 -6.72 9.26 -12.31
C VAL A 242 -5.58 8.30 -12.68
N GLY A 243 -5.86 6.99 -12.70
CA GLY A 243 -4.85 5.98 -13.06
C GLY A 243 -3.89 5.63 -11.93
N HIS A 244 -4.22 5.95 -10.68
CA HIS A 244 -3.47 5.51 -9.51
C HIS A 244 -4.02 4.18 -9.01
N ALA A 245 -3.13 3.25 -8.68
CA ALA A 245 -3.55 2.00 -8.05
C ALA A 245 -2.42 1.38 -7.21
N PRO A 246 -2.77 0.56 -6.20
CA PRO A 246 -1.82 -0.23 -5.45
C PRO A 246 -0.99 -1.17 -6.34
N LYS A 247 0.22 -1.49 -5.88
CA LYS A 247 1.08 -2.58 -6.34
C LYS A 247 1.74 -3.25 -5.16
N LYS A 248 2.02 -4.55 -5.28
CA LYS A 248 2.71 -5.30 -4.21
C LYS A 248 4.19 -5.39 -4.52
N CYS A 249 5.02 -4.84 -3.62
CA CYS A 249 6.47 -4.86 -3.81
C CYS A 249 7.00 -6.30 -3.76
N LYS A 250 7.68 -6.75 -4.82
CA LYS A 250 8.24 -8.11 -4.90
C LYS A 250 9.48 -8.35 -4.02
N ILE A 251 9.94 -7.35 -3.26
CA ILE A 251 11.05 -7.47 -2.29
C ILE A 251 10.54 -7.49 -0.85
N CYS A 252 9.79 -6.46 -0.44
CA CYS A 252 9.35 -6.34 0.96
C CYS A 252 7.90 -6.76 1.20
N GLY A 253 7.13 -7.12 0.17
CA GLY A 253 5.74 -7.55 0.27
C GLY A 253 4.72 -6.43 0.54
N LYS A 254 5.17 -5.20 0.84
CA LYS A 254 4.28 -4.06 1.09
C LYS A 254 3.57 -3.59 -0.17
N TRP A 255 2.33 -3.18 0.00
CA TRP A 255 1.56 -2.41 -0.98
C TRP A 255 2.14 -1.00 -1.09
N PHE A 256 2.26 -0.49 -2.31
CA PHE A 256 2.67 0.88 -2.56
C PHE A 256 1.86 1.44 -3.72
N LEU A 257 1.53 2.73 -3.66
CA LEU A 257 0.78 3.38 -4.72
C LEU A 257 1.68 3.62 -5.93
N THR A 258 1.16 3.35 -7.12
CA THR A 258 1.72 3.86 -8.37
C THR A 258 0.83 4.94 -8.92
N THR A 259 1.44 5.99 -9.47
CA THR A 259 0.74 7.17 -10.02
C THR A 259 0.82 7.26 -11.54
N ASN A 260 1.18 6.16 -12.19
CA ASN A 260 1.28 6.07 -13.63
C ASN A 260 1.08 4.62 -14.10
N ALA A 261 0.86 4.45 -15.39
CA ALA A 261 0.59 3.16 -16.00
C ALA A 261 1.80 2.19 -16.05
N ARG A 262 2.98 2.58 -15.55
CA ARG A 262 4.15 1.69 -15.59
C ARG A 262 3.97 0.54 -14.59
N HIS A 263 4.35 -0.67 -15.01
CA HIS A 263 4.39 -1.85 -14.15
C HIS A 263 5.61 -1.84 -13.23
N THR A 264 5.70 -0.83 -12.37
CA THR A 264 6.74 -0.70 -11.36
C THR A 264 6.69 -1.90 -10.41
N LYS A 265 7.79 -2.67 -10.32
CA LYS A 265 7.84 -3.93 -9.54
C LYS A 265 8.20 -3.73 -8.06
N TYR A 266 8.83 -2.60 -7.73
CA TYR A 266 9.46 -2.37 -6.43
C TYR A 266 9.06 -1.01 -5.88
N CYS A 267 8.80 -0.94 -4.58
CA CYS A 267 8.56 0.32 -3.89
C CYS A 267 9.86 1.11 -3.71
N GLY A 268 9.73 2.38 -3.33
CA GLY A 268 10.86 3.26 -2.98
C GLY A 268 11.43 3.06 -1.57
N GLY A 269 10.80 2.21 -0.75
CA GLY A 269 11.20 1.96 0.64
C GLY A 269 12.46 1.11 0.78
N TYR A 270 12.96 1.02 2.02
CA TYR A 270 14.12 0.19 2.37
C TYR A 270 13.78 -1.31 2.37
N ALA A 271 14.70 -2.13 1.87
CA ALA A 271 14.56 -3.57 1.85
C ALA A 271 14.75 -4.14 3.27
N PRO A 272 13.78 -4.89 3.81
CA PRO A 272 13.89 -5.49 5.14
C PRO A 272 15.10 -6.43 5.24
N GLY A 273 15.86 -6.33 6.33
CA GLY A 273 17.01 -7.20 6.61
C GLY A 273 18.26 -6.91 5.77
N ASP A 274 18.25 -5.90 4.90
CA ASP A 274 19.44 -5.53 4.14
C ASP A 274 20.48 -4.80 5.02
N LYS A 275 21.64 -5.42 5.21
CA LYS A 275 22.73 -4.88 6.03
C LYS A 275 23.32 -3.56 5.51
N LEU A 276 23.14 -3.27 4.22
CA LEU A 276 23.64 -2.06 3.57
C LEU A 276 22.57 -0.97 3.45
N HIS A 277 21.41 -1.16 4.10
CA HIS A 277 20.28 -0.22 4.07
C HIS A 277 19.89 0.22 2.66
N ARG A 278 19.91 -0.72 1.69
CA ARG A 278 19.51 -0.47 0.30
C ARG A 278 17.99 -0.45 0.16
N THR A 279 17.51 0.26 -0.86
CA THR A 279 16.07 0.29 -1.21
C THR A 279 15.64 -0.99 -1.90
N CYS A 280 14.34 -1.31 -1.81
CA CYS A 280 13.74 -2.43 -2.56
C CYS A 280 14.04 -2.33 -4.06
N ARG A 281 14.08 -1.11 -4.62
CA ARG A 281 14.44 -0.89 -6.02
C ARG A 281 15.91 -1.22 -6.31
N GLN A 282 16.84 -0.86 -5.43
CA GLN A 282 18.25 -1.21 -5.58
C GLN A 282 18.47 -2.73 -5.51
N ILE A 283 17.86 -3.41 -4.53
CA ILE A 283 17.92 -4.87 -4.42
C ILE A 283 17.26 -5.54 -5.63
N GLY A 284 16.11 -5.05 -6.07
CA GLY A 284 15.42 -5.55 -7.25
C GLY A 284 16.26 -5.43 -8.52
N ASN A 285 16.97 -4.32 -8.70
CA ASN A 285 17.89 -4.14 -9.83
C ASN A 285 19.08 -5.13 -9.79
N LEU A 286 19.61 -5.43 -8.60
CA LEU A 286 20.69 -6.40 -8.44
C LEU A 286 20.21 -7.83 -8.77
N LYS A 287 19.07 -8.25 -8.20
CA LYS A 287 18.47 -9.56 -8.50
C LYS A 287 18.10 -9.69 -9.98
N GLY A 288 17.53 -8.65 -10.57
CA GLY A 288 17.19 -8.64 -11.99
C GLY A 288 18.42 -8.59 -12.90
N ARG A 289 19.57 -8.11 -12.42
CA ARG A 289 20.85 -8.21 -13.13
C ARG A 289 21.37 -9.65 -13.09
N GLU A 290 21.44 -10.24 -11.90
CA GLU A 290 21.84 -11.63 -11.70
C GLU A 290 20.99 -12.60 -12.54
N GLN A 291 19.67 -12.42 -12.55
CA GLN A 291 18.77 -13.23 -13.38
C GLN A 291 19.02 -13.06 -14.89
N ARG A 292 19.37 -11.85 -15.36
CA ARG A 292 19.71 -11.64 -16.78
C ARG A 292 21.05 -12.26 -17.14
N GLU A 293 22.02 -12.21 -16.23
CA GLU A 293 23.34 -12.83 -16.40
C GLU A 293 23.27 -14.38 -16.34
N LEU A 294 22.21 -14.93 -15.74
CA LEU A 294 21.92 -16.37 -15.63
C LEU A 294 20.88 -16.89 -16.64
N ALA A 295 20.29 -16.05 -17.48
CA ALA A 295 19.23 -16.47 -18.40
C ALA A 295 19.77 -17.39 -19.50
N ASP A 296 19.05 -18.46 -19.84
CA ASP A 296 19.50 -19.46 -20.84
C ASP A 296 19.75 -18.84 -22.22
N ASP A 297 19.06 -17.75 -22.55
CA ASP A 297 19.23 -17.00 -23.79
C ASP A 297 20.39 -15.98 -23.74
N HIS A 298 21.20 -15.95 -22.68
CA HIS A 298 22.32 -15.04 -22.56
C HIS A 298 23.36 -15.29 -23.68
N PRO A 299 23.87 -14.26 -24.40
CA PRO A 299 24.77 -14.45 -25.54
C PRO A 299 26.01 -15.30 -25.26
N ILE A 300 26.55 -15.21 -24.04
CA ILE A 300 27.68 -16.05 -23.58
C ILE A 300 27.28 -17.53 -23.54
N ILE A 301 26.10 -17.83 -23.00
CA ILE A 301 25.59 -19.21 -22.88
C ILE A 301 25.28 -19.76 -24.27
N GLN A 302 24.67 -18.97 -25.16
CA GLN A 302 24.39 -19.39 -26.54
C GLN A 302 25.67 -19.77 -27.31
N ILE A 303 26.75 -18.99 -27.20
CA ILE A 303 28.04 -19.30 -27.85
C ILE A 303 28.62 -20.61 -27.31
N TYR A 304 28.59 -20.78 -25.98
CA TYR A 304 29.04 -22.01 -25.31
C TYR A 304 28.24 -23.24 -25.76
N GLU A 305 26.91 -23.19 -25.74
CA GLU A 305 26.05 -24.30 -26.15
C GLU A 305 26.22 -24.64 -27.63
N LYS A 306 26.30 -23.63 -28.50
CA LYS A 306 26.59 -23.82 -29.93
C LYS A 306 27.92 -24.54 -30.14
N ARG A 307 28.94 -24.19 -29.35
CA ARG A 307 30.24 -24.84 -29.44
C ARG A 307 30.21 -26.28 -28.93
N LEU A 308 29.59 -26.54 -27.78
CA LEU A 308 29.40 -27.91 -27.29
C LEU A 308 28.68 -28.80 -28.30
N ASN A 309 27.60 -28.28 -28.90
CA ASN A 309 26.85 -28.99 -29.94
C ASN A 309 27.73 -29.31 -31.16
N THR A 310 28.63 -28.39 -31.53
CA THR A 310 29.58 -28.62 -32.63
C THR A 310 30.60 -29.71 -32.29
N ILE A 311 31.23 -29.64 -31.11
CA ILE A 311 32.18 -30.65 -30.62
C ILE A 311 31.51 -32.03 -30.57
N ASN A 312 30.32 -32.12 -29.98
CA ASN A 312 29.57 -33.37 -29.89
C ASN A 312 29.22 -33.95 -31.27
N ARG A 313 28.88 -33.09 -32.25
CA ARG A 313 28.65 -33.54 -33.64
C ARG A 313 29.93 -34.08 -34.29
N TYR A 314 31.08 -33.48 -34.03
CA TYR A 314 32.35 -33.92 -34.62
C TYR A 314 32.81 -35.26 -34.05
N VAL A 315 32.61 -35.48 -32.75
CA VAL A 315 32.83 -36.79 -32.11
C VAL A 315 31.89 -37.85 -32.71
N LYS A 316 30.59 -37.56 -32.82
CA LYS A 316 29.61 -38.49 -33.44
C LYS A 316 29.94 -38.85 -34.89
N ARG A 317 30.61 -37.96 -35.63
CA ARG A 317 31.03 -38.18 -37.02
C ARG A 317 32.40 -38.88 -37.13
N GLY A 318 33.09 -39.15 -36.03
CA GLY A 318 34.43 -39.74 -36.03
C GLY A 318 35.54 -38.78 -36.49
N THR A 319 35.24 -37.48 -36.60
CA THR A 319 36.19 -36.46 -37.08
C THR A 319 36.98 -35.77 -35.97
N LEU A 320 36.68 -36.10 -34.71
CA LEU A 320 37.36 -35.59 -33.53
C LEU A 320 37.49 -36.72 -32.51
N ASP A 321 38.71 -36.89 -32.00
CA ASP A 321 39.02 -37.86 -30.96
C ASP A 321 38.27 -37.55 -29.65
N ALA A 322 37.86 -38.59 -28.92
CA ALA A 322 37.02 -38.44 -27.73
C ALA A 322 37.77 -37.78 -26.57
N ASP A 323 39.04 -38.12 -26.35
CA ASP A 323 39.85 -37.56 -25.26
C ASP A 323 40.17 -36.09 -25.56
N LEU A 324 40.50 -35.78 -26.81
CA LEU A 324 40.67 -34.39 -27.27
C LEU A 324 39.38 -33.58 -27.16
N ALA A 325 38.22 -34.17 -27.44
CA ALA A 325 36.94 -33.50 -27.30
C ALA A 325 36.60 -33.16 -25.84
N GLU A 326 36.93 -34.02 -24.88
CA GLU A 326 36.73 -33.72 -23.45
C GLU A 326 37.60 -32.55 -22.98
N VAL A 327 38.86 -32.47 -23.44
CA VAL A 327 39.72 -31.30 -23.18
C VAL A 327 39.11 -30.03 -23.78
N MET A 328 38.61 -30.09 -25.01
CA MET A 328 37.94 -28.94 -25.64
C MET A 328 36.67 -28.50 -24.89
N LYS A 329 35.86 -29.43 -24.39
CA LYS A 329 34.66 -29.11 -23.59
C LYS A 329 35.04 -28.43 -22.27
N LYS A 330 36.09 -28.90 -21.61
CA LYS A 330 36.61 -28.29 -20.39
C LYS A 330 37.10 -26.86 -20.63
N LEU A 331 37.91 -26.64 -21.67
CA LEU A 331 38.35 -25.30 -22.07
C LEU A 331 37.18 -24.37 -22.39
N ALA A 332 36.19 -24.87 -23.14
CA ALA A 332 34.98 -24.11 -23.44
C ALA A 332 34.22 -23.69 -22.17
N LYS A 333 34.14 -24.58 -21.16
CA LYS A 333 33.51 -24.29 -19.87
C LYS A 333 34.28 -23.25 -19.07
N ASP A 334 35.60 -23.38 -18.99
CA ASP A 334 36.45 -22.44 -18.26
C ASP A 334 36.39 -21.04 -18.89
N LYS A 335 36.37 -20.95 -20.22
CA LYS A 335 36.21 -19.69 -20.94
C LYS A 335 34.80 -19.09 -20.77
N GLU A 336 33.74 -19.89 -20.74
CA GLU A 336 32.39 -19.43 -20.42
C GLU A 336 32.33 -18.81 -19.01
N LEU A 337 32.90 -19.49 -18.02
CA LEU A 337 32.96 -18.99 -16.64
C LEU A 337 33.76 -17.69 -16.53
N ARG A 338 34.88 -17.57 -17.26
CA ARG A 338 35.65 -16.33 -17.35
C ARG A 338 34.86 -15.21 -18.01
N ALA A 339 34.11 -15.50 -19.08
CA ALA A 339 33.27 -14.49 -19.73
C ALA A 339 32.12 -14.01 -18.83
N LYS A 340 31.60 -14.87 -17.95
CA LYS A 340 30.62 -14.46 -16.94
C LYS A 340 31.20 -13.50 -15.89
N SER A 341 32.49 -13.59 -15.58
CA SER A 341 33.14 -12.78 -14.54
C SER A 341 33.93 -11.57 -15.07
N ASP A 342 34.33 -11.56 -16.33
CA ASP A 342 35.13 -10.50 -16.98
C ASP A 342 34.40 -9.93 -18.22
N VAL A 343 33.86 -8.72 -18.05
CA VAL A 343 33.11 -8.01 -19.11
C VAL A 343 33.99 -7.63 -20.30
N ALA A 344 35.27 -7.32 -20.08
CA ALA A 344 36.19 -6.94 -21.16
C ALA A 344 36.55 -8.17 -22.02
N TYR A 345 36.77 -9.31 -21.37
CA TYR A 345 36.97 -10.59 -22.05
C TYR A 345 35.72 -11.04 -22.82
N ALA A 346 34.53 -10.95 -22.19
CA ALA A 346 33.25 -11.32 -22.80
C ALA A 346 32.93 -10.53 -24.08
N LYS A 347 33.22 -9.22 -24.09
CA LYS A 347 33.01 -8.33 -25.25
C LYS A 347 34.14 -8.36 -26.28
N GLY A 348 35.27 -8.96 -25.93
CA GLY A 348 36.48 -8.96 -26.74
C GLY A 348 36.82 -10.34 -27.28
N ALA A 349 37.71 -11.04 -26.59
CA ALA A 349 38.32 -12.26 -27.09
C ALA A 349 37.42 -13.49 -27.02
N TYR A 350 36.39 -13.49 -26.16
CA TYR A 350 35.58 -14.67 -25.86
C TYR A 350 35.00 -15.35 -27.10
N GLU A 351 34.34 -14.62 -28.01
CA GLU A 351 33.73 -15.23 -29.20
C GLU A 351 34.77 -15.91 -30.10
N LYS A 352 35.93 -15.26 -30.29
CA LYS A 352 37.05 -15.79 -31.10
C LYS A 352 37.69 -17.02 -30.46
N GLU A 353 37.93 -16.97 -29.16
CA GLU A 353 38.51 -18.10 -28.42
C GLU A 353 37.54 -19.28 -28.31
N MET A 354 36.24 -19.04 -28.44
CA MET A 354 35.20 -20.07 -28.52
C MET A 354 35.01 -20.64 -29.93
N GLU A 355 35.81 -20.27 -30.93
CA GLU A 355 35.80 -20.90 -32.25
C GLU A 355 36.33 -22.33 -32.21
N GLN A 356 35.85 -23.19 -33.13
CA GLN A 356 36.24 -24.61 -33.15
C GLN A 356 37.76 -24.78 -33.29
N ALA A 357 38.35 -24.01 -34.20
CA ALA A 357 39.77 -24.08 -34.52
C ALA A 357 40.63 -23.57 -33.37
N ALA A 358 40.20 -22.49 -32.71
CA ALA A 358 40.89 -21.92 -31.56
C ALA A 358 40.93 -22.92 -30.39
N LEU A 359 39.77 -23.47 -30.01
CA LEU A 359 39.70 -24.49 -28.96
C LEU A 359 40.46 -25.77 -29.31
N LEU A 360 40.45 -26.18 -30.59
CA LEU A 360 41.18 -27.36 -31.03
C LEU A 360 42.70 -27.14 -30.95
N ALA A 361 43.18 -25.97 -31.37
CA ALA A 361 44.60 -25.62 -31.30
C ALA A 361 45.07 -25.55 -29.84
N GLU A 362 44.28 -24.95 -28.96
CA GLU A 362 44.58 -24.87 -27.53
C GLU A 362 44.53 -26.24 -26.86
N ALA A 363 43.51 -27.06 -27.15
CA ALA A 363 43.39 -28.41 -26.58
C ALA A 363 44.57 -29.32 -26.95
N LYS A 364 45.12 -29.19 -28.16
CA LYS A 364 46.30 -29.95 -28.62
C LYS A 364 47.60 -29.58 -27.90
N ILE A 365 47.64 -28.47 -27.17
CA ILE A 365 48.79 -28.10 -26.33
C ILE A 365 48.72 -28.82 -24.98
N HIS A 366 47.52 -29.26 -24.58
CA HIS A 366 47.25 -29.90 -23.30
C HIS A 366 47.27 -31.43 -23.35
N ILE A 367 47.54 -32.01 -24.52
CA ILE A 367 47.72 -33.44 -24.79
C ILE A 367 49.10 -33.59 -25.42
#